data_AF-A0A1V2TDH9-F1
#
_entry.id   AF-A0A1V2TDH9-F1
#
_cell.length_a   1.000
_cell.length_b   1.000
_cell.length_c   1.000
_cell.angle_alpha   90.00
_cell.angle_beta   90.00
_cell.angle_gamma   90.00
#
_symmetry.space_group_name_H-M   'P 1'
#
loop_
_entity.id
_entity.type
_entity.pdbx_description
1 polymer ?
#
loop_
_entity_poly.entity_id
_entity_poly.type
_entity_poly.pdbx_seq_one_letter_code
_entity_poly.pdbx_strand_id
1 'polypeptide(L)' 'MSDGLKARIRAKLLRQLAEDGPVEAETDDPRLISVEADLELLDRVTDDDPLVEQLAARYLVF' A
#
# COMPACT_ATOMS: atom_id res chain seq x y z
N MET A 1 0.62 17.59 -8.88
CA MET A 1 0.61 18.11 -7.51
C MET A 1 0.60 16.89 -6.60
N SER A 2 1.74 16.21 -6.52
CA SER A 2 1.74 14.75 -6.30
C SER A 2 2.58 14.38 -5.07
N ASP A 3 2.40 15.11 -3.98
CA ASP A 3 3.19 14.94 -2.75
C ASP A 3 2.26 14.81 -1.52
N GLY A 4 1.09 14.19 -1.72
CA GLY A 4 0.17 13.83 -0.65
C GLY A 4 0.56 12.52 0.03
N LEU A 5 0.21 12.38 1.31
CA LEU A 5 0.48 11.20 2.13
C LEU A 5 0.01 9.91 1.44
N LYS A 6 -1.17 9.93 0.83
CA LYS A 6 -1.71 8.83 0.03
C LYS A 6 -0.78 8.37 -1.09
N ALA A 7 -0.19 9.31 -1.84
CA ALA A 7 0.71 8.99 -2.94
C ALA A 7 1.99 8.30 -2.43
N ARG A 8 2.52 8.74 -1.28
CA ARG A 8 3.69 8.12 -0.64
C ARG A 8 3.39 6.70 -0.16
N ILE A 9 2.22 6.49 0.45
CA ILE A 9 1.76 5.15 0.86
C ILE A 9 1.65 4.25 -0.37
N ARG A 10 0.97 4.70 -1.42
CA ARG A 10 0.79 3.95 -2.67
C ARG A 10 2.13 3.53 -3.28
N ALA A 11 3.07 4.46 -3.36
CA ALA A 11 4.41 4.18 -3.88
C ALA A 11 5.15 3.14 -3.03
N LYS A 12 5.00 3.19 -1.70
CA LYS A 12 5.59 2.20 -0.80
C LYS A 12 4.99 0.81 -0.98
N LEU A 13 3.66 0.69 -1.02
CA LEU A 13 2.97 -0.59 -1.21
C LEU A 13 3.35 -1.24 -2.53
N LEU A 14 3.35 -0.47 -3.62
CA LEU A 14 3.78 -0.95 -4.95
C LEU A 14 5.25 -1.41 -4.94
N ARG A 15 6.12 -0.70 -4.22
CA ARG A 15 7.52 -1.11 -4.06
C ARG A 15 7.64 -2.42 -3.28
N GLN A 16 6.88 -2.61 -2.20
CA GLN A 16 6.87 -3.86 -1.45
C GLN A 16 6.39 -5.02 -2.31
N LEU A 17 5.33 -4.85 -3.11
CA LEU A 17 4.89 -5.88 -4.05
C LEU A 17 5.95 -6.22 -5.09
N ALA A 18 6.71 -5.23 -5.56
CA ALA A 18 7.77 -5.45 -6.53
C ALA A 18 9.05 -6.06 -5.92
N GLU A 19 9.37 -5.78 -4.66
CA GLU A 19 10.57 -6.24 -3.96
C GLU A 19 10.36 -7.58 -3.24
N ASP A 20 9.20 -7.77 -2.60
CA ASP A 20 8.81 -9.01 -1.89
C ASP A 20 8.02 -9.96 -2.81
N GLY A 21 7.65 -9.51 -4.01
CA GLY A 21 7.02 -10.32 -5.04
C GLY A 21 7.96 -11.43 -5.50
N PRO A 22 7.52 -12.70 -5.47
CA PRO A 22 8.42 -13.80 -5.75
C PRO A 22 8.77 -13.85 -7.24
N VAL A 23 10.02 -14.21 -7.54
CA VAL A 23 10.51 -14.40 -8.92
C VAL A 23 9.71 -15.50 -9.66
N GLU A 24 9.00 -16.38 -8.94
CA GLU A 24 8.11 -17.41 -9.51
C GLU A 24 6.88 -17.81 -8.64
N ALA A 25 6.63 -17.23 -7.46
CA ALA A 25 5.83 -17.91 -6.44
C ALA A 25 4.33 -17.56 -6.37
N GLU A 26 3.61 -18.63 -6.07
CA GLU A 26 2.22 -18.79 -5.71
C GLU A 26 1.73 -17.68 -4.77
N THR A 27 0.60 -17.08 -5.14
CA THR A 27 -0.06 -15.88 -4.60
C THR A 27 -0.44 -15.93 -3.10
N ASP A 28 -0.02 -16.94 -2.35
CA ASP A 28 -0.47 -17.21 -0.98
C ASP A 28 0.39 -16.57 0.14
N ASP A 29 1.32 -15.65 -0.15
CA ASP A 29 2.02 -14.91 0.92
C ASP A 29 1.01 -13.95 1.61
N PRO A 30 0.67 -14.17 2.91
CA PRO A 30 -0.31 -13.34 3.61
C PRO A 30 0.08 -11.86 3.68
N ARG A 31 1.38 -11.56 3.59
CA ARG A 31 1.90 -10.18 3.57
C ARG A 31 1.58 -9.51 2.24
N LEU A 32 1.77 -10.21 1.11
CA LEU A 32 1.46 -9.69 -0.22
C LEU A 32 -0.06 -9.51 -0.39
N ILE A 33 -0.86 -10.48 0.06
CA ILE A 33 -2.33 -10.37 0.05
C ILE A 33 -2.81 -9.14 0.84
N SER A 34 -2.22 -8.90 2.02
CA SER A 34 -2.57 -7.73 2.84
C SER A 34 -2.19 -6.42 2.14
N VAL A 35 -1.04 -6.37 1.48
CA VAL A 35 -0.57 -5.19 0.74
C VAL A 35 -1.45 -4.91 -0.48
N GLU A 36 -1.85 -5.94 -1.22
CA GLU A 36 -2.77 -5.81 -2.37
C GLU A 36 -4.15 -5.30 -1.93
N ALA A 37 -4.71 -5.88 -0.86
CA ALA A 37 -6.00 -5.46 -0.32
C ALA A 37 -5.96 -4.02 0.19
N ASP A 38 -4.90 -3.64 0.92
CA ASP A 38 -4.71 -2.27 1.41
C ASP A 38 -4.50 -1.27 0.25
N LEU A 39 -3.83 -1.68 -0.84
CA LEU A 39 -3.67 -0.86 -2.04
C LEU A 39 -5.00 -0.63 -2.77
N GLU A 40 -5.82 -1.67 -2.88
CA GLU A 40 -7.15 -1.56 -3.50
C GLU A 40 -8.08 -0.66 -2.68
N LEU A 41 -8.04 -0.76 -1.35
CA LEU A 41 -8.75 0.15 -0.46
C LEU A 41 -8.25 1.59 -0.60
N LEU A 42 -6.93 1.79 -0.67
CA LEU A 42 -6.32 3.10 -0.86
C LEU A 42 -6.80 3.76 -2.16
N ASP A 43 -6.89 3.02 -3.26
CA ASP A 43 -7.34 3.57 -4.55
C ASP A 43 -8.83 4.00 -4.54
N ARG A 44 -9.65 3.47 -3.62
CA ARG A 44 -11.09 3.80 -3.51
C ARG A 44 -11.39 5.01 -2.61
N VAL A 45 -10.49 5.38 -1.71
CA VAL A 45 -10.70 6.48 -0.74
C VAL A 45 -10.14 7.81 -1.24
N THR A 46 -10.56 8.93 -0.65
CA THR A 46 -9.98 10.25 -0.91
C THR A 46 -8.73 10.51 -0.07
N ASP A 47 -7.95 11.55 -0.39
CA ASP A 47 -6.73 11.90 0.36
C ASP A 47 -7.02 12.27 1.83
N ASP A 48 -8.19 12.84 2.11
CA ASP A 48 -8.63 13.24 3.46
C ASP A 48 -9.32 12.11 4.25
N ASP A 49 -9.37 10.90 3.70
CA ASP A 49 -10.01 9.77 4.37
C ASP A 49 -9.16 9.31 5.57
N PRO A 50 -9.76 9.08 6.76
CA PRO A 50 -9.01 8.60 7.93
C PRO A 50 -8.29 7.26 7.70
N LEU A 51 -8.69 6.49 6.69
CA LEU A 51 -7.97 5.29 6.27
C LEU A 51 -6.55 5.62 5.79
N VAL A 52 -6.33 6.77 5.16
CA VAL A 52 -5.01 7.19 4.67
C VAL A 52 -4.04 7.32 5.85
N GLU A 53 -4.45 7.96 6.95
CA GLU A 53 -3.61 8.06 8.16
C GLU A 53 -3.39 6.70 8.85
N GLN A 54 -4.40 5.83 8.84
CA GLN A 54 -4.26 4.48 9.40
C GLN A 54 -3.25 3.64 8.61
N LEU A 55 -3.30 3.71 7.27
CA LEU A 55 -2.34 3.05 6.39
C LEU A 55 -0.96 3.70 6.51
N ALA A 56 -0.88 5.02 6.67
CA ALA A 56 0.37 5.73 6.94
C ALA A 56 1.06 5.18 8.20
N ALA A 57 0.33 5.05 9.30
CA ALA A 57 0.86 4.51 10.55
C ALA A 57 1.26 3.04 10.42
N ARG A 58 0.41 2.20 9.78
CA ARG A 58 0.67 0.77 9.58
C ARG A 58 1.95 0.55 8.75
N TYR A 59 2.10 1.31 7.68
CA TYR A 59 3.23 1.20 6.77
C TYR A 59 4.36 2.17 7.10
N LEU A 60 4.32 2.88 8.23
CA LEU A 60 5.36 3.83 8.66
C LEU A 60 5.73 4.83 7.55
N VAL A 61 4.74 5.54 7.02
CA VAL A 61 4.86 6.60 6.00
C VAL A 61 4.42 7.92 6.64
N PHE A 62 5.19 8.99 6.42
CA PHE A 62 4.93 10.33 6.98
C PHE A 62 5.11 11.43 5.91
#